data_AF-A0A359F6K2-F1
#
_entry.id   AF-A0A359F6K2-F1
#
_cell.length_a   1.000
_cell.length_b   1.000
_cell.length_c   1.000
_cell.angle_alpha   90.00
_cell.angle_beta   90.00
_cell.angle_gamma   90.00
#
_symmetry.space_group_name_H-M   'P 1'
#
loop_
_entity.id
_entity.type
_entity.pdbx_description
1 polymer ?
#
loop_
_entity_poly.entity_id
_entity_poly.type
_entity_poly.pdbx_seq_one_letter_code
_entity_poly.pdbx_strand_id
1 'polypeptide(L)'
;MINRREFLRAGSAVGLSTAFGTQLAGCVPATGGIGSEYFPTRIPQGSILNFPASEAPIDHVVILMMENRSFDHYLGWLGSDQGYLERGLRNYGGSFSIDARPHQEYTDPLGTTHSTFSMTGGTSVAGYRGCGFADPGHGWGSGRIQRDQGFLAAGSGNDLFALGYMEAADLPFHARMARRFTTFDHYHASVLGPTQPNRRYLHSAQSGGYKNNYLPILELGHQWDTIWDRLRAAQVSVRSYSPDLPSLAFWGERMIPMFAPIDRYFEDCSAGTLPAVTFLDPPYLPWWQADDHPLSDPAAGQRYLRDVFRAFTESPHWANGLFILTYDEWGGFFDHVAPPVLPDLLGSRDDQQNFGQAGFRVPTVLASPYSKPGYVDHRTYDHTSILRFLEWRFLGAPPEGSGGDASWSLSPRDRNANNIGNSLGATNPDPVLFDLNDLPLRAVTPICAGIPQAPSPGMQPDRSASSSQSSSAMSLDAPRDASDTGALAGDHGAPTEPGGPGADLLDALELGYFEQIGASTEFSSMAGTWASQPGS
;
A
#
# COMPACT_ATOMS: atom_id res chain seq x y z
N MET A 1 -26.35 30.31 -31.76
CA MET A 1 -25.95 31.25 -30.69
C MET A 1 -27.15 31.49 -29.79
N ILE A 2 -27.17 30.89 -28.59
CA ILE A 2 -28.13 31.19 -27.53
C ILE A 2 -27.30 31.35 -26.23
N ASN A 3 -27.61 32.39 -25.47
CA ASN A 3 -26.76 33.03 -24.45
C ASN A 3 -26.94 32.39 -23.05
N ARG A 4 -25.82 32.30 -22.34
CA ARG A 4 -25.51 31.76 -21.01
C ARG A 4 -26.31 32.32 -19.81
N ARG A 5 -27.40 33.08 -20.02
CA ARG A 5 -28.17 33.76 -18.95
C ARG A 5 -29.56 33.17 -18.63
N GLU A 6 -30.04 32.19 -19.38
CA GLU A 6 -31.36 31.56 -19.10
C GLU A 6 -31.27 30.22 -18.35
N PHE A 7 -30.08 29.63 -18.18
CA PHE A 7 -29.93 28.33 -17.53
C PHE A 7 -29.93 28.38 -15.98
N LEU A 8 -29.91 29.57 -15.37
CA LEU A 8 -29.76 29.72 -13.90
C LEU A 8 -31.04 30.18 -13.18
N ARG A 9 -32.24 29.93 -13.71
CA ARG A 9 -33.51 30.37 -13.08
C ARG A 9 -34.58 29.28 -12.83
N ALA A 10 -34.25 28.00 -12.89
CA ALA A 10 -35.15 26.93 -12.46
C ALA A 10 -34.37 25.86 -11.68
N GLY A 11 -34.65 25.52 -10.42
CA GLY A 11 -35.66 26.03 -9.52
C GLY A 11 -35.24 25.76 -8.08
N SER A 12 -35.65 26.66 -7.19
CA SER A 12 -35.66 26.47 -5.75
C SER A 12 -37.14 26.48 -5.37
N ALA A 13 -37.67 25.35 -4.90
CA ALA A 13 -38.96 25.32 -4.21
C ALA A 13 -38.96 24.21 -3.16
N VAL A 14 -39.25 24.64 -1.94
CA VAL A 14 -39.28 23.95 -0.66
C VAL A 14 -40.43 22.94 -0.58
N GLY A 15 -40.21 21.81 0.10
CA GLY A 15 -41.26 20.92 0.59
C GLY A 15 -40.91 20.38 1.98
N LEU A 16 -41.56 20.92 3.01
CA LEU A 16 -41.55 20.41 4.38
C LEU A 16 -42.45 19.17 4.49
N SER A 17 -41.95 18.09 5.08
CA SER A 17 -42.80 17.10 5.75
C SER A 17 -42.03 16.35 6.86
N THR A 18 -42.77 16.12 7.93
CA THR A 18 -42.42 15.70 9.29
C THR A 18 -41.91 14.27 9.45
N ALA A 19 -41.10 14.08 10.50
CA ALA A 19 -40.46 12.83 10.95
C ALA A 19 -41.43 11.75 11.47
N PHE A 20 -41.06 10.47 11.31
CA PHE A 20 -41.06 9.39 12.33
C PHE A 20 -40.56 8.06 11.72
N GLY A 21 -39.61 7.39 12.37
CA GLY A 21 -39.52 5.92 12.42
C GLY A 21 -38.53 5.19 11.50
N THR A 22 -37.65 4.42 12.15
CA THR A 22 -36.79 3.30 11.66
C THR A 22 -35.59 3.64 10.77
N GLN A 23 -34.42 3.72 11.40
CA GLN A 23 -33.12 3.57 10.75
C GLN A 23 -32.93 2.11 10.36
N LEU A 24 -33.13 1.81 9.07
CA LEU A 24 -32.51 0.67 8.42
C LEU A 24 -31.20 1.17 7.81
N ALA A 25 -30.08 0.60 8.26
CA ALA A 25 -28.79 0.77 7.62
C ALA A 25 -28.84 0.08 6.25
N GLY A 26 -29.25 0.83 5.22
CA GLY A 26 -29.22 0.41 3.84
C GLY A 26 -27.97 0.97 3.17
N CYS A 27 -27.10 0.08 2.69
CA CYS A 27 -26.04 0.43 1.75
C CYS A 27 -26.68 1.14 0.55
N VAL A 28 -26.30 2.40 0.33
CA VAL A 28 -26.63 3.11 -0.91
C VAL A 28 -25.69 2.57 -1.98
N PRO A 29 -26.19 2.00 -3.10
CA PRO A 29 -25.32 1.63 -4.20
C PRO A 29 -24.71 2.90 -4.79
N ALA A 30 -23.38 2.96 -4.84
CA ALA A 30 -22.65 4.01 -5.52
C ALA A 30 -22.95 3.92 -7.03
N THR A 31 -23.94 4.67 -7.49
CA THR A 31 -24.17 4.84 -8.93
C THR A 31 -23.00 5.60 -9.53
N GLY A 32 -22.25 4.91 -10.39
CA GLY A 32 -21.03 5.38 -11.02
C GLY A 32 -21.10 6.79 -11.62
N GLY A 33 -20.37 7.70 -11.00
CA GLY A 33 -19.86 8.91 -11.63
C GLY A 33 -18.35 8.76 -11.80
N ILE A 34 -17.86 8.87 -13.04
CA ILE A 34 -16.42 8.95 -13.31
C ILE A 34 -15.95 10.33 -12.79
N GLY A 35 -15.29 10.34 -11.63
CA GLY A 35 -14.35 11.36 -11.18
C GLY A 35 -14.81 12.83 -11.11
N SER A 36 -15.60 13.20 -10.10
CA SER A 36 -15.70 14.63 -9.70
C SER A 36 -14.79 15.02 -8.52
N GLU A 37 -14.24 14.06 -7.77
CA GLU A 37 -13.49 14.34 -6.53
C GLU A 37 -11.97 14.22 -6.65
N TYR A 38 -11.44 13.64 -7.74
CA TYR A 38 -9.99 13.46 -7.90
C TYR A 38 -9.28 14.68 -8.51
N PHE A 39 -9.99 15.79 -8.74
CA PHE A 39 -9.31 16.98 -9.23
C PHE A 39 -8.38 17.54 -8.15
N PRO A 40 -7.20 18.06 -8.54
CA PRO A 40 -6.22 18.58 -7.61
C PRO A 40 -6.88 19.52 -6.63
N THR A 41 -6.83 19.14 -5.36
CA THR A 41 -7.27 20.03 -4.31
C THR A 41 -6.32 21.23 -4.25
N ARG A 42 -6.84 22.40 -3.86
CA ARG A 42 -6.01 23.59 -3.70
C ARG A 42 -4.80 23.26 -2.81
N ILE A 43 -3.60 23.63 -3.27
CA ILE A 43 -2.35 23.54 -2.49
C ILE A 43 -2.55 24.30 -1.16
N PRO A 44 -2.37 23.69 0.01
CA PRO A 44 -2.44 24.38 1.29
C PRO A 44 -1.48 25.56 1.33
N GLN A 45 -1.90 26.67 1.95
CA GLN A 45 -0.97 27.74 2.26
C GLN A 45 0.20 27.20 3.11
N GLY A 46 1.43 27.58 2.77
CA GLY A 46 2.63 27.15 3.47
C GLY A 46 3.13 25.75 3.10
N SER A 47 2.42 25.03 2.24
CA SER A 47 2.92 23.79 1.62
C SER A 47 4.22 24.05 0.84
N ILE A 48 5.13 23.08 0.84
CA ILE A 48 6.35 23.06 0.02
C ILE A 48 6.06 23.29 -1.47
N LEU A 49 4.89 22.86 -1.92
CA LEU A 49 4.44 22.96 -3.31
C LEU A 49 4.08 24.38 -3.76
N ASN A 50 4.03 25.35 -2.83
CA ASN A 50 3.88 26.77 -3.18
C ASN A 50 5.18 27.41 -3.70
N PHE A 51 6.30 26.68 -3.63
CA PHE A 51 7.62 27.14 -4.03
C PHE A 51 8.11 26.39 -5.27
N PRO A 52 9.02 26.95 -6.07
CA PRO A 52 9.67 26.21 -7.14
C PRO A 52 10.33 24.94 -6.61
N ALA A 53 10.26 23.84 -7.38
CA ALA A 53 10.86 22.57 -6.97
C ALA A 53 12.36 22.66 -6.67
N SER A 54 13.08 23.57 -7.34
CA SER A 54 14.50 23.87 -7.12
C SER A 54 14.79 24.55 -5.77
N GLU A 55 13.78 25.12 -5.11
CA GLU A 55 13.87 25.76 -3.81
C GLU A 55 13.32 24.88 -2.68
N ALA A 56 12.77 23.71 -3.02
CA ALA A 56 12.20 22.78 -2.06
C ALA A 56 13.30 22.16 -1.18
N PRO A 57 13.23 22.25 0.15
CA PRO A 57 14.30 21.81 1.05
C PRO A 57 14.38 20.27 1.25
N ILE A 58 13.89 19.49 0.29
CA ILE A 58 13.94 18.02 0.31
C ILE A 58 14.86 17.55 -0.80
N ASP A 59 16.00 16.96 -0.46
CA ASP A 59 16.99 16.48 -1.43
C ASP A 59 17.08 14.96 -1.48
N HIS A 60 16.64 14.30 -0.41
CA HIS A 60 16.67 12.85 -0.28
C HIS A 60 15.28 12.30 0.05
N VAL A 61 14.81 11.35 -0.76
CA VAL A 61 13.52 10.68 -0.57
C VAL A 61 13.77 9.18 -0.39
N VAL A 62 13.37 8.63 0.75
CA VAL A 62 13.39 7.20 1.06
C VAL A 62 11.95 6.69 1.04
N ILE A 63 11.68 5.70 0.20
CA ILE A 63 10.36 5.09 0.00
C ILE A 63 10.46 3.64 0.44
N LEU A 64 9.59 3.23 1.36
CA LEU A 64 9.48 1.86 1.84
C LEU A 64 8.02 1.43 1.73
N MET A 65 7.79 0.28 1.07
CA MET A 65 6.47 -0.33 0.90
C MET A 65 6.44 -1.67 1.62
N MET A 66 5.53 -1.81 2.58
CA MET A 66 5.22 -3.04 3.31
C MET A 66 4.03 -3.77 2.65
N GLU A 67 3.59 -4.89 3.23
CA GLU A 67 2.60 -5.80 2.65
C GLU A 67 1.28 -5.86 3.46
N ASN A 68 0.16 -5.86 2.72
CA ASN A 68 -1.10 -6.51 3.09
C ASN A 68 -1.71 -6.07 4.42
N ARG A 69 -1.92 -4.76 4.59
CA ARG A 69 -2.56 -4.18 5.78
C ARG A 69 -3.48 -3.03 5.42
N SER A 70 -4.72 -3.07 5.89
CA SER A 70 -5.66 -1.97 5.74
C SER A 70 -5.40 -0.83 6.74
N PHE A 71 -5.87 0.37 6.43
CA PHE A 71 -5.76 1.51 7.33
C PHE A 71 -6.46 1.24 8.67
N ASP A 72 -7.72 0.79 8.68
CA ASP A 72 -8.42 0.53 9.95
C ASP A 72 -7.79 -0.61 10.76
N HIS A 73 -7.18 -1.60 10.11
CA HIS A 73 -6.49 -2.69 10.79
C HIS A 73 -5.25 -2.22 11.58
N TYR A 74 -4.50 -1.23 11.09
CA TYR A 74 -3.26 -0.77 11.74
C TYR A 74 -3.36 0.59 12.44
N LEU A 75 -4.15 1.50 11.89
CA LEU A 75 -4.27 2.90 12.32
C LEU A 75 -5.70 3.29 12.71
N GLY A 76 -6.68 2.38 12.59
CA GLY A 76 -8.07 2.63 12.98
C GLY A 76 -8.23 3.13 14.43
N TRP A 77 -7.37 2.66 15.33
CA TRP A 77 -7.35 3.09 16.73
C TRP A 77 -7.11 4.60 16.94
N LEU A 78 -6.54 5.31 15.95
CA LEU A 78 -6.36 6.77 16.03
C LEU A 78 -7.69 7.52 16.20
N GLY A 79 -8.79 6.98 15.67
CA GLY A 79 -10.13 7.54 15.84
C GLY A 79 -10.62 7.52 17.28
N SER A 80 -9.96 6.76 18.16
CA SER A 80 -10.26 6.66 19.59
C SER A 80 -9.11 7.15 20.50
N ASP A 81 -7.97 7.60 19.94
CA ASP A 81 -6.87 8.17 20.72
C ASP A 81 -7.19 9.63 21.11
N GLN A 82 -7.76 9.80 22.30
CA GLN A 82 -8.11 11.12 22.85
C GLN A 82 -6.92 12.08 22.86
N GLY A 83 -5.72 11.59 23.21
CA GLY A 83 -4.53 12.44 23.25
C GLY A 83 -4.11 12.92 21.86
N TYR A 84 -4.22 12.07 20.85
CA TYR A 84 -3.99 12.44 19.44
C TYR A 84 -5.01 13.47 18.96
N LEU A 85 -6.30 13.19 19.14
CA LEU A 85 -7.40 14.06 18.71
C LEU A 85 -7.34 15.42 19.40
N GLU A 86 -7.13 15.48 20.70
CA GLU A 86 -7.00 16.73 21.44
C GLU A 86 -5.79 17.56 21.00
N ARG A 87 -4.65 16.92 20.73
CA ARG A 87 -3.47 17.63 20.19
C ARG A 87 -3.76 18.19 18.80
N GLY A 88 -4.40 17.40 17.94
CA GLY A 88 -4.78 17.84 16.60
C GLY A 88 -5.77 19.00 16.62
N LEU A 89 -6.80 18.94 17.48
CA LEU A 89 -7.75 20.05 17.67
C LEU A 89 -7.06 21.34 18.12
N ARG A 90 -6.07 21.23 19.03
CA ARG A 90 -5.28 22.40 19.48
C ARG A 90 -4.38 22.96 18.38
N ASN A 91 -3.74 22.10 17.59
CA ASN A 91 -2.74 22.50 16.59
C ASN A 91 -3.36 22.93 15.25
N TYR A 92 -4.48 22.31 14.85
CA TYR A 92 -5.07 22.41 13.51
C TYR A 92 -6.53 22.92 13.51
N GLY A 93 -7.12 23.14 14.69
CA GLY A 93 -8.43 23.77 14.84
C GLY A 93 -9.58 22.79 15.11
N GLY A 94 -10.75 23.34 15.44
CA GLY A 94 -11.91 22.59 15.96
C GLY A 94 -12.58 21.59 15.01
N SER A 95 -12.12 21.49 13.76
CA SER A 95 -12.58 20.52 12.77
C SER A 95 -11.60 19.37 12.55
N PHE A 96 -10.51 19.30 13.33
CA PHE A 96 -9.56 18.19 13.23
C PHE A 96 -10.25 16.87 13.58
N SER A 97 -10.18 15.92 12.66
CA SER A 97 -10.72 14.57 12.79
C SER A 97 -9.84 13.60 12.02
N ILE A 98 -10.16 12.32 12.11
CA ILE A 98 -9.58 11.28 11.28
C ILE A 98 -10.70 10.31 10.93
N ASP A 99 -10.80 9.89 9.67
CA ASP A 99 -11.79 8.88 9.27
C ASP A 99 -11.27 7.49 9.66
N ALA A 100 -11.36 7.16 10.95
CA ALA A 100 -10.85 5.91 11.49
C ALA A 100 -11.95 5.28 12.34
N ARG A 101 -12.42 4.08 11.95
CA ARG A 101 -13.56 3.43 12.60
C ARG A 101 -13.29 1.94 12.78
N PRO A 102 -12.51 1.57 13.81
CA PRO A 102 -12.11 0.19 14.03
C PRO A 102 -13.27 -0.68 14.49
N HIS A 103 -14.41 -0.11 14.93
CA HIS A 103 -15.61 -0.83 15.34
C HIS A 103 -16.61 -0.92 14.17
N GLN A 104 -16.62 -2.06 13.49
CA GLN A 104 -17.53 -2.39 12.39
C GLN A 104 -18.22 -3.72 12.68
N GLU A 105 -19.26 -4.01 11.90
CA GLU A 105 -19.98 -5.29 11.92
C GLU A 105 -20.12 -5.82 10.50
N TYR A 106 -19.89 -7.12 10.33
CA TYR A 106 -20.03 -7.82 9.05
C TYR A 106 -20.82 -9.11 9.23
N THR A 107 -21.66 -9.43 8.26
CA THR A 107 -22.51 -10.62 8.28
C THR A 107 -21.91 -11.71 7.41
N ASP A 108 -21.77 -12.91 7.97
CA ASP A 108 -21.27 -14.09 7.28
C ASP A 108 -22.35 -14.76 6.41
N PRO A 109 -22.00 -15.77 5.57
CA PRO A 109 -22.95 -16.44 4.69
C PRO A 109 -24.06 -17.23 5.42
N LEU A 110 -23.93 -17.49 6.73
CA LEU A 110 -24.98 -18.11 7.54
C LEU A 110 -25.94 -17.07 8.15
N GLY A 111 -25.70 -15.78 7.90
CA GLY A 111 -26.48 -14.70 8.49
C GLY A 111 -26.06 -14.32 9.90
N THR A 112 -24.89 -14.78 10.36
CA THR A 112 -24.35 -14.40 11.68
C THR A 112 -23.57 -13.09 11.55
N THR A 113 -23.92 -12.10 12.36
CA THR A 113 -23.17 -10.84 12.43
C THR A 113 -22.00 -10.97 13.39
N HIS A 114 -20.82 -10.55 12.94
CA HIS A 114 -19.58 -10.53 13.70
C HIS A 114 -19.05 -9.10 13.78
N SER A 115 -18.70 -8.66 14.98
CA SER A 115 -18.02 -7.38 15.18
C SER A 115 -16.53 -7.53 14.96
N THR A 116 -15.89 -6.46 14.47
CA THR A 116 -14.43 -6.34 14.49
C THR A 116 -13.91 -6.36 15.92
N PHE A 117 -12.69 -6.88 16.11
CA PHE A 117 -12.13 -7.11 17.44
C PHE A 117 -10.67 -6.70 17.54
N SER A 118 -10.32 -6.18 18.72
CA SER A 118 -8.93 -5.87 19.04
C SER A 118 -8.10 -7.16 19.12
N MET A 119 -6.92 -7.13 18.52
CA MET A 119 -5.92 -8.19 18.56
C MET A 119 -4.94 -8.04 19.73
N THR A 120 -5.13 -7.01 20.57
CA THR A 120 -4.22 -6.69 21.67
C THR A 120 -3.99 -7.86 22.61
N GLY A 121 -2.72 -8.03 23.01
CA GLY A 121 -2.26 -9.12 23.88
C GLY A 121 -2.24 -10.50 23.20
N GLY A 122 -2.54 -10.59 21.90
CA GLY A 122 -2.61 -11.86 21.18
C GLY A 122 -3.70 -12.80 21.68
N THR A 123 -4.62 -12.33 22.53
CA THR A 123 -5.72 -13.11 23.13
C THR A 123 -6.97 -13.14 22.27
N SER A 124 -6.96 -12.49 21.11
CA SER A 124 -8.03 -12.64 20.13
C SER A 124 -8.05 -14.06 19.57
N VAL A 125 -9.17 -14.45 18.98
CA VAL A 125 -9.38 -15.79 18.39
C VAL A 125 -8.31 -16.15 17.34
N ALA A 126 -7.51 -15.17 16.86
CA ALA A 126 -6.51 -15.29 15.80
C ALA A 126 -5.04 -15.07 16.22
N GLY A 127 -4.76 -14.45 17.36
CA GLY A 127 -3.39 -13.98 17.69
C GLY A 127 -2.81 -13.04 16.63
N TYR A 128 -1.60 -12.51 16.82
CA TYR A 128 -1.02 -11.53 15.86
C TYR A 128 -0.71 -12.10 14.47
N ARG A 129 -0.48 -13.41 14.38
CA ARG A 129 -0.16 -14.11 13.13
C ARG A 129 -1.40 -14.62 12.39
N GLY A 130 -2.57 -14.68 13.03
CA GLY A 130 -3.70 -15.42 12.43
C GLY A 130 -3.49 -16.93 12.46
N CYS A 131 -2.89 -17.49 13.53
CA CYS A 131 -2.64 -18.92 13.58
C CYS A 131 -3.94 -19.73 13.50
N GLY A 132 -4.01 -20.63 12.52
CA GLY A 132 -5.22 -21.38 12.23
C GLY A 132 -6.21 -20.62 11.33
N PHE A 133 -5.86 -19.50 10.74
CA PHE A 133 -6.70 -18.83 9.73
C PHE A 133 -6.07 -18.94 8.35
N ALA A 134 -6.87 -18.67 7.33
CA ALA A 134 -6.35 -18.48 5.98
C ALA A 134 -5.72 -17.09 5.85
N ASP A 135 -4.87 -16.94 4.83
CA ASP A 135 -4.53 -15.61 4.33
C ASP A 135 -5.83 -14.94 3.83
N PRO A 136 -6.24 -13.78 4.39
CA PRO A 136 -7.51 -13.16 4.02
C PRO A 136 -7.52 -12.79 2.54
N GLY A 137 -8.63 -13.00 1.83
CA GLY A 137 -8.72 -12.76 0.40
C GLY A 137 -8.42 -11.29 0.03
N HIS A 138 -7.52 -11.06 -0.93
CA HIS A 138 -7.19 -9.72 -1.42
C HIS A 138 -7.00 -9.65 -2.94
N GLY A 139 -7.49 -10.68 -3.64
CA GLY A 139 -7.53 -10.74 -5.08
C GLY A 139 -8.51 -9.77 -5.76
N TRP A 140 -8.38 -9.67 -7.08
CA TRP A 140 -9.23 -8.83 -7.95
C TRP A 140 -10.73 -9.06 -7.75
N GLY A 141 -11.14 -10.32 -7.64
CA GLY A 141 -12.54 -10.71 -7.42
C GLY A 141 -12.96 -10.52 -5.95
N SER A 142 -12.13 -11.02 -5.03
CA SER A 142 -12.36 -10.95 -3.57
C SER A 142 -12.57 -9.50 -3.10
N GLY A 143 -11.72 -8.57 -3.53
CA GLY A 143 -11.83 -7.16 -3.15
C GLY A 143 -13.13 -6.50 -3.61
N ARG A 144 -13.66 -6.87 -4.78
CA ARG A 144 -14.96 -6.39 -5.27
C ARG A 144 -16.12 -6.94 -4.44
N ILE A 145 -16.05 -8.21 -4.07
CA ILE A 145 -17.04 -8.83 -3.16
C ILE A 145 -17.01 -8.13 -1.80
N GLN A 146 -15.81 -7.85 -1.26
CA GLN A 146 -15.66 -7.13 0.01
C GLN A 146 -16.24 -5.72 -0.06
N ARG A 147 -15.94 -4.97 -1.14
CA ARG A 147 -16.49 -3.62 -1.39
C ARG A 147 -18.02 -3.63 -1.47
N ASP A 148 -18.59 -4.61 -2.18
CA ASP A 148 -20.01 -4.58 -2.56
C ASP A 148 -20.93 -5.28 -1.54
N GLN A 149 -20.41 -6.31 -0.86
CA GLN A 149 -21.22 -7.23 -0.04
C GLN A 149 -20.70 -7.35 1.41
N GLY A 150 -19.50 -6.83 1.70
CA GLY A 150 -18.89 -6.84 3.02
C GLY A 150 -17.76 -7.86 3.18
N PHE A 151 -16.93 -7.65 4.21
CA PHE A 151 -15.67 -8.37 4.40
C PHE A 151 -15.82 -9.83 4.83
N LEU A 152 -17.02 -10.30 5.19
CA LEU A 152 -17.31 -11.73 5.45
C LEU A 152 -18.28 -12.33 4.42
N ALA A 153 -18.58 -11.62 3.33
CA ALA A 153 -19.50 -12.12 2.33
C ALA A 153 -18.97 -13.39 1.63
N ALA A 154 -19.88 -14.20 1.09
CA ALA A 154 -19.52 -15.40 0.35
C ALA A 154 -18.65 -15.03 -0.88
N GLY A 155 -17.47 -15.63 -0.99
CA GLY A 155 -16.50 -15.34 -2.04
C GLY A 155 -15.53 -14.19 -1.74
N SER A 156 -15.63 -13.55 -0.56
CA SER A 156 -14.64 -12.56 -0.09
C SER A 156 -13.26 -13.17 0.16
N GLY A 157 -13.15 -14.49 0.29
CA GLY A 157 -11.92 -15.18 0.69
C GLY A 157 -11.54 -14.98 2.15
N ASN A 158 -12.40 -14.33 2.94
CA ASN A 158 -12.10 -13.97 4.32
C ASN A 158 -12.72 -14.91 5.35
N ASP A 159 -12.06 -15.00 6.49
CA ASP A 159 -12.58 -15.52 7.74
C ASP A 159 -12.50 -14.44 8.83
N LEU A 160 -12.70 -14.80 10.11
CA LEU A 160 -12.69 -13.81 11.21
C LEU A 160 -11.36 -13.08 11.36
N PHE A 161 -10.25 -13.62 10.85
CA PHE A 161 -8.96 -12.94 10.95
C PHE A 161 -8.97 -11.58 10.26
N ALA A 162 -9.70 -11.47 9.14
CA ALA A 162 -9.90 -10.22 8.40
C ALA A 162 -10.57 -9.11 9.22
N LEU A 163 -11.25 -9.45 10.32
CA LEU A 163 -11.95 -8.49 11.20
C LEU A 163 -11.13 -8.05 12.42
N GLY A 164 -9.93 -8.61 12.61
CA GLY A 164 -9.03 -8.17 13.66
C GLY A 164 -8.45 -6.79 13.36
N TYR A 165 -8.23 -5.96 14.38
CA TYR A 165 -7.43 -4.73 14.29
C TYR A 165 -6.42 -4.65 15.43
N MET A 166 -5.33 -3.94 15.18
CA MET A 166 -4.27 -3.68 16.14
C MET A 166 -4.51 -2.38 16.90
N GLU A 167 -4.00 -2.30 18.12
CA GLU A 167 -3.96 -1.05 18.89
C GLU A 167 -2.57 -0.43 18.89
N ALA A 168 -2.48 0.82 19.39
CA ALA A 168 -1.22 1.54 19.49
C ALA A 168 -0.11 0.78 20.24
N ALA A 169 -0.49 -0.06 21.22
CA ALA A 169 0.45 -0.87 22.00
C ALA A 169 1.00 -2.07 21.22
N ASP A 170 0.27 -2.54 20.20
CA ASP A 170 0.68 -3.66 19.36
C ASP A 170 1.66 -3.22 18.26
N LEU A 171 1.56 -1.94 17.85
CA LEU A 171 2.34 -1.32 16.78
C LEU A 171 3.07 -0.04 17.25
N PRO A 172 3.98 -0.13 18.25
CA PRO A 172 4.64 1.02 18.84
C PRO A 172 5.42 1.91 17.86
N PHE A 173 6.03 1.35 16.81
CA PHE A 173 6.71 2.17 15.79
C PHE A 173 5.68 2.98 14.99
N HIS A 174 4.64 2.35 14.44
CA HIS A 174 3.57 3.04 13.73
C HIS A 174 2.89 4.09 14.61
N ALA A 175 2.61 3.78 15.87
CA ALA A 175 1.97 4.70 16.80
C ALA A 175 2.81 5.95 17.05
N ARG A 176 4.13 5.82 17.18
CA ARG A 176 5.05 6.96 17.34
C ARG A 176 5.17 7.76 16.05
N MET A 177 5.26 7.08 14.91
CA MET A 177 5.30 7.69 13.59
C MET A 177 4.04 8.53 13.31
N ALA A 178 2.84 7.96 13.47
CA ALA A 178 1.57 8.65 13.26
C ALA A 178 1.36 9.83 14.22
N ARG A 179 1.76 9.69 15.50
CA ARG A 179 1.65 10.78 16.49
C ARG A 179 2.67 11.89 16.28
N ARG A 180 3.83 11.62 15.65
CA ARG A 180 4.90 12.60 15.44
C ARG A 180 4.84 13.27 14.06
N PHE A 181 4.41 12.57 13.02
CA PHE A 181 4.48 13.04 11.64
C PHE A 181 3.08 13.14 11.03
N THR A 182 3.01 13.15 9.69
CA THR A 182 1.74 13.19 8.96
C THR A 182 1.31 11.79 8.57
N THR A 183 0.06 11.43 8.84
CA THR A 183 -0.60 10.24 8.26
C THR A 183 -1.72 10.64 7.31
N PHE A 184 -2.32 9.68 6.62
CA PHE A 184 -3.31 9.89 5.57
C PHE A 184 -4.49 8.96 5.79
N ASP A 185 -5.70 9.51 5.92
CA ASP A 185 -6.92 8.71 6.10
C ASP A 185 -7.71 8.53 4.79
N HIS A 186 -7.14 8.95 3.66
CA HIS A 186 -7.68 8.75 2.31
C HIS A 186 -6.55 8.35 1.33
N TYR A 187 -5.56 7.58 1.81
CA TYR A 187 -4.52 6.97 0.98
C TYR A 187 -4.94 5.54 0.62
N HIS A 188 -5.19 5.30 -0.67
CA HIS A 188 -5.74 4.05 -1.20
C HIS A 188 -4.68 3.23 -1.93
N ALA A 189 -4.82 1.91 -1.91
CA ALA A 189 -4.13 1.08 -2.88
C ALA A 189 -4.52 1.53 -4.30
N SER A 190 -3.57 1.61 -5.23
CA SER A 190 -3.83 2.13 -6.57
C SER A 190 -4.85 1.30 -7.36
N VAL A 191 -5.01 0.01 -7.09
CA VAL A 191 -6.03 -0.81 -7.73
C VAL A 191 -6.65 -1.79 -6.74
N LEU A 192 -7.95 -2.05 -6.89
CA LEU A 192 -8.67 -3.09 -6.14
C LEU A 192 -8.28 -4.47 -6.66
N GLY A 193 -7.15 -4.94 -6.16
CA GLY A 193 -6.52 -6.20 -6.50
C GLY A 193 -5.28 -6.45 -5.64
N PRO A 194 -4.55 -7.53 -5.91
CA PRO A 194 -3.50 -8.01 -5.03
C PRO A 194 -2.22 -7.17 -5.14
N THR A 195 -1.16 -7.63 -4.47
CA THR A 195 0.12 -6.91 -4.33
C THR A 195 0.75 -6.48 -5.65
N GLN A 196 1.03 -7.40 -6.58
CA GLN A 196 1.93 -7.07 -7.70
C GLN A 196 1.36 -5.97 -8.60
N PRO A 197 0.04 -5.95 -8.93
CA PRO A 197 -0.56 -4.79 -9.57
C PRO A 197 -0.28 -3.48 -8.82
N ASN A 198 -0.47 -3.44 -7.50
CA ASN A 198 -0.25 -2.24 -6.69
C ASN A 198 1.22 -1.79 -6.62
N ARG A 199 2.18 -2.73 -6.51
CA ARG A 199 3.62 -2.42 -6.63
C ARG A 199 3.98 -1.84 -7.98
N ARG A 200 3.38 -2.36 -9.06
CA ARG A 200 3.57 -1.79 -10.40
C ARG A 200 3.04 -0.37 -10.52
N TYR A 201 1.94 -0.03 -9.84
CA TYR A 201 1.51 1.36 -9.77
C TYR A 201 2.53 2.24 -9.04
N LEU A 202 3.11 1.78 -7.93
CA LEU A 202 4.19 2.53 -7.27
C LEU A 202 5.40 2.71 -8.18
N HIS A 203 5.75 1.78 -9.06
CA HIS A 203 6.97 1.93 -9.86
C HIS A 203 6.74 2.53 -11.25
N SER A 204 5.56 2.34 -11.82
CA SER A 204 5.28 2.63 -13.24
C SER A 204 3.93 3.28 -13.53
N ALA A 205 3.17 3.62 -12.49
CA ALA A 205 1.83 4.22 -12.58
C ALA A 205 0.79 3.38 -13.36
N GLN A 206 1.06 2.10 -13.61
CA GLN A 206 0.15 1.15 -14.27
C GLN A 206 0.49 -0.28 -13.87
N SER A 207 -0.41 -1.23 -14.12
CA SER A 207 -0.13 -2.67 -13.97
C SER A 207 0.02 -3.44 -15.29
N GLY A 208 -0.04 -2.76 -16.45
CA GLY A 208 0.01 -3.43 -17.76
C GLY A 208 -1.20 -4.33 -18.07
N GLY A 209 -2.29 -4.19 -17.33
CA GLY A 209 -3.49 -5.03 -17.47
C GLY A 209 -3.46 -6.32 -16.65
N TYR A 210 -2.40 -6.56 -15.86
CA TYR A 210 -2.36 -7.71 -14.95
C TYR A 210 -3.27 -7.47 -13.73
N LYS A 211 -4.11 -8.47 -13.44
CA LYS A 211 -5.09 -8.49 -12.35
C LYS A 211 -4.67 -9.36 -11.16
N ASN A 212 -3.57 -10.09 -11.31
CA ASN A 212 -3.07 -11.09 -10.36
C ASN A 212 -1.60 -10.81 -10.04
N ASN A 213 -1.01 -11.65 -9.19
CA ASN A 213 0.39 -11.58 -8.82
C ASN A 213 1.37 -12.18 -9.85
N TYR A 214 0.93 -12.34 -11.10
CA TYR A 214 1.79 -12.85 -12.17
C TYR A 214 3.13 -12.11 -12.20
N LEU A 215 4.24 -12.84 -12.34
CA LEU A 215 5.57 -12.28 -12.47
C LEU A 215 6.10 -12.47 -13.91
N PRO A 216 6.77 -11.47 -14.49
CA PRO A 216 7.26 -11.52 -15.88
C PRO A 216 8.56 -12.34 -16.02
N ILE A 217 8.53 -13.57 -15.51
CA ILE A 217 9.72 -14.45 -15.43
C ILE A 217 10.19 -14.84 -16.83
N LEU A 218 9.26 -15.27 -17.69
CA LEU A 218 9.57 -15.75 -19.05
C LEU A 218 9.84 -14.59 -20.02
N GLU A 219 9.28 -13.42 -19.72
CA GLU A 219 9.41 -12.18 -20.48
C GLU A 219 10.69 -11.41 -20.11
N LEU A 220 11.43 -11.90 -19.11
CA LEU A 220 12.65 -11.28 -18.57
C LEU A 220 12.41 -9.83 -18.12
N GLY A 221 11.22 -9.58 -17.56
CA GLY A 221 10.81 -8.27 -17.03
C GLY A 221 9.78 -7.52 -17.88
N HIS A 222 9.12 -6.57 -17.23
CA HIS A 222 8.16 -5.66 -17.85
C HIS A 222 8.86 -4.64 -18.79
N GLN A 223 8.24 -4.40 -19.94
CA GLN A 223 8.84 -3.65 -21.05
C GLN A 223 8.45 -2.16 -21.08
N TRP A 224 7.64 -1.68 -20.15
CA TRP A 224 7.24 -0.27 -20.08
C TRP A 224 8.09 0.55 -19.08
N ASP A 225 8.08 1.87 -19.26
CA ASP A 225 8.85 2.81 -18.45
C ASP A 225 8.41 2.82 -16.97
N THR A 226 9.37 3.10 -16.10
CA THR A 226 9.19 3.34 -14.66
C THR A 226 9.61 4.76 -14.29
N ILE A 227 9.24 5.20 -13.09
CA ILE A 227 9.75 6.47 -12.53
C ILE A 227 11.28 6.45 -12.42
N TRP A 228 11.87 5.27 -12.20
CA TRP A 228 13.31 5.08 -12.06
C TRP A 228 14.06 5.36 -13.36
N ASP A 229 13.50 4.96 -14.50
CA ASP A 229 14.07 5.29 -15.82
C ASP A 229 14.10 6.79 -16.03
N ARG A 230 13.00 7.48 -15.68
CA ARG A 230 12.86 8.92 -15.84
C ARG A 230 13.83 9.68 -14.94
N LEU A 231 13.97 9.27 -13.67
CA LEU A 231 14.95 9.82 -12.74
C LEU A 231 16.39 9.62 -13.23
N ARG A 232 16.74 8.42 -13.70
CA ARG A 232 18.08 8.14 -14.24
C ARG A 232 18.38 8.93 -15.51
N ALA A 233 17.40 9.07 -16.40
CA ALA A 233 17.52 9.89 -17.62
C ALA A 233 17.74 11.37 -17.27
N ALA A 234 17.15 11.85 -16.17
CA ALA A 234 17.38 13.18 -15.60
C ALA A 234 18.65 13.27 -14.72
N GLN A 235 19.48 12.23 -14.69
CA GLN A 235 20.72 12.15 -13.91
C GLN A 235 20.52 12.30 -12.38
N VAL A 236 19.34 11.96 -11.88
CA VAL A 236 19.07 11.85 -10.44
C VAL A 236 19.68 10.56 -9.93
N SER A 237 20.42 10.61 -8.81
CA SER A 237 20.98 9.41 -8.20
C SER A 237 19.87 8.58 -7.56
N VAL A 238 19.77 7.31 -7.97
CA VAL A 238 18.77 6.37 -7.47
C VAL A 238 19.39 5.04 -7.05
N ARG A 239 18.78 4.38 -6.07
CA ARG A 239 19.13 3.01 -5.68
C ARG A 239 17.93 2.30 -5.02
N SER A 240 17.86 1.00 -5.21
CA SER A 240 16.96 0.08 -4.51
C SER A 240 17.79 -0.78 -3.57
N TYR A 241 17.38 -0.86 -2.32
CA TYR A 241 18.04 -1.74 -1.35
C TYR A 241 17.09 -2.85 -0.91
N SER A 242 17.58 -4.08 -0.92
CA SER A 242 16.81 -5.25 -0.51
C SER A 242 17.57 -6.11 0.51
N PRO A 243 16.90 -6.62 1.56
CA PRO A 243 17.47 -7.61 2.46
C PRO A 243 17.72 -8.95 1.77
N ASP A 244 16.78 -9.33 0.91
CA ASP A 244 16.80 -10.57 0.13
C ASP A 244 16.41 -10.31 -1.33
N LEU A 245 15.13 -10.17 -1.65
CA LEU A 245 14.63 -10.18 -3.02
C LEU A 245 14.27 -8.76 -3.49
N PRO A 246 14.90 -8.24 -4.57
CA PRO A 246 14.62 -6.90 -5.06
C PRO A 246 13.37 -6.89 -5.95
N SER A 247 12.29 -6.23 -5.53
CA SER A 247 11.01 -6.22 -6.29
C SER A 247 11.12 -5.51 -7.64
N LEU A 248 12.02 -4.53 -7.76
CA LEU A 248 12.29 -3.83 -9.03
C LEU A 248 12.94 -4.72 -10.10
N ALA A 249 13.41 -5.92 -9.74
CA ALA A 249 13.95 -6.88 -10.70
C ALA A 249 12.95 -7.23 -11.79
N PHE A 250 11.64 -7.11 -11.52
CA PHE A 250 10.58 -7.42 -12.48
C PHE A 250 10.45 -6.43 -13.65
N TRP A 251 11.30 -5.41 -13.75
CA TRP A 251 11.50 -4.64 -15.00
C TRP A 251 12.75 -5.05 -15.78
N GLY A 252 13.36 -6.17 -15.40
CA GLY A 252 14.45 -6.84 -16.12
C GLY A 252 15.83 -6.27 -15.84
N GLU A 253 16.81 -6.73 -16.63
CA GLU A 253 18.24 -6.46 -16.48
C GLU A 253 18.57 -4.97 -16.32
N ARG A 254 17.83 -4.08 -17.00
CA ARG A 254 18.06 -2.63 -16.98
C ARG A 254 17.97 -1.99 -15.59
N MET A 255 17.31 -2.64 -14.63
CA MET A 255 17.19 -2.16 -13.25
C MET A 255 18.37 -2.56 -12.37
N ILE A 256 19.13 -3.59 -12.73
CA ILE A 256 20.21 -4.17 -11.92
C ILE A 256 21.27 -3.15 -11.48
N PRO A 257 21.70 -2.17 -12.30
CA PRO A 257 22.67 -1.17 -11.85
C PRO A 257 22.23 -0.34 -10.64
N MET A 258 20.94 -0.40 -10.27
CA MET A 258 20.38 0.30 -9.12
C MET A 258 20.29 -0.58 -7.87
N PHE A 259 20.59 -1.87 -7.91
CA PHE A 259 20.38 -2.76 -6.77
C PHE A 259 21.58 -2.77 -5.83
N ALA A 260 21.30 -2.86 -4.53
CA ALA A 260 22.29 -3.08 -3.50
C ALA A 260 21.68 -3.88 -2.34
N PRO A 261 22.47 -4.66 -1.60
CA PRO A 261 21.98 -5.31 -0.37
C PRO A 261 21.66 -4.27 0.70
N ILE A 262 20.73 -4.57 1.60
CA ILE A 262 20.33 -3.63 2.66
C ILE A 262 21.49 -3.25 3.61
N ASP A 263 22.54 -4.07 3.77
CA ASP A 263 23.75 -3.66 4.51
C ASP A 263 24.33 -2.36 3.96
N ARG A 264 24.31 -2.21 2.62
CA ARG A 264 24.81 -1.02 1.94
C ARG A 264 23.98 0.22 2.25
N TYR A 265 22.69 0.08 2.54
CA TYR A 265 21.84 1.20 2.97
C TYR A 265 22.34 1.78 4.29
N PHE A 266 22.62 0.92 5.28
CA PHE A 266 23.15 1.35 6.57
C PHE A 266 24.53 2.01 6.42
N GLU A 267 25.40 1.45 5.57
CA GLU A 267 26.69 2.06 5.22
C GLU A 267 26.50 3.45 4.58
N ASP A 268 25.68 3.56 3.54
CA ASP A 268 25.46 4.80 2.79
C ASP A 268 24.80 5.88 3.66
N CYS A 269 23.89 5.51 4.57
CA CYS A 269 23.34 6.40 5.60
C CYS A 269 24.44 6.93 6.52
N SER A 270 25.27 6.05 7.08
CA SER A 270 26.34 6.45 8.00
C SER A 270 27.43 7.31 7.34
N ALA A 271 27.72 7.05 6.06
CA ALA A 271 28.73 7.73 5.27
C ALA A 271 28.24 9.06 4.66
N GLY A 272 26.93 9.34 4.68
CA GLY A 272 26.35 10.50 4.00
C GLY A 272 26.45 10.40 2.48
N THR A 273 26.36 9.18 1.94
CA THR A 273 26.43 8.89 0.49
C THR A 273 25.12 8.33 -0.06
N LEU A 274 24.02 8.51 0.67
CA LEU A 274 22.71 8.02 0.26
C LEU A 274 22.25 8.71 -1.03
N PRO A 275 21.71 7.96 -2.02
CA PRO A 275 21.15 8.55 -3.24
C PRO A 275 19.99 9.52 -2.99
N ALA A 276 19.71 10.38 -3.96
CA ALA A 276 18.63 11.36 -3.89
C ALA A 276 17.24 10.69 -3.82
N VAL A 277 17.05 9.56 -4.51
CA VAL A 277 15.83 8.75 -4.40
C VAL A 277 16.19 7.30 -4.10
N THR A 278 15.67 6.79 -2.99
CA THR A 278 15.96 5.47 -2.46
C THR A 278 14.67 4.67 -2.31
N PHE A 279 14.65 3.44 -2.80
CA PHE A 279 13.60 2.46 -2.52
C PHE A 279 14.12 1.37 -1.58
N LEU A 280 13.30 0.94 -0.63
CA LEU A 280 13.60 -0.13 0.31
C LEU A 280 12.55 -1.24 0.17
N ASP A 281 13.01 -2.45 -0.13
CA ASP A 281 12.23 -3.68 -0.02
C ASP A 281 12.29 -4.19 1.44
N PRO A 282 11.19 -4.70 2.03
CA PRO A 282 11.26 -5.47 3.26
C PRO A 282 11.80 -6.90 3.06
N PRO A 283 12.15 -7.62 4.14
CA PRO A 283 12.50 -9.04 4.05
C PRO A 283 11.26 -9.88 3.75
N TYR A 284 11.26 -10.54 2.59
CA TYR A 284 10.13 -11.34 2.09
C TYR A 284 10.22 -12.83 2.45
N LEU A 285 11.44 -13.35 2.65
CA LEU A 285 11.63 -14.79 2.81
C LEU A 285 11.08 -15.31 4.15
N PRO A 286 10.43 -16.49 4.18
CA PRO A 286 9.62 -16.96 5.29
C PRO A 286 10.41 -17.20 6.59
N TRP A 287 11.72 -17.44 6.48
CA TRP A 287 12.61 -17.70 7.62
C TRP A 287 12.94 -16.44 8.43
N TRP A 288 12.74 -15.26 7.86
CA TRP A 288 13.01 -13.98 8.51
C TRP A 288 12.08 -12.85 8.07
N GLN A 289 10.89 -13.24 7.62
CA GLN A 289 9.88 -12.36 7.07
C GLN A 289 9.54 -11.21 8.02
N ALA A 290 9.63 -9.99 7.51
CA ALA A 290 9.34 -8.75 8.23
C ALA A 290 8.68 -7.70 7.31
N ASP A 291 7.96 -8.18 6.29
CA ASP A 291 7.19 -7.41 5.31
C ASP A 291 5.78 -7.05 5.80
N ASP A 292 5.36 -7.58 6.94
CA ASP A 292 3.99 -7.53 7.47
C ASP A 292 2.96 -8.33 6.65
N HIS A 293 3.33 -9.19 5.70
CA HIS A 293 2.37 -10.06 5.02
C HIS A 293 1.69 -11.02 6.03
N PRO A 294 0.37 -11.22 6.06
CA PRO A 294 -0.22 -12.27 6.90
C PRO A 294 0.21 -13.67 6.40
N LEU A 295 0.70 -14.62 7.17
CA LEU A 295 0.63 -14.83 8.62
C LEU A 295 1.94 -14.45 9.34
N SER A 296 2.72 -13.53 8.80
CA SER A 296 3.88 -12.94 9.47
C SER A 296 3.44 -12.18 10.72
N ASP A 297 4.34 -12.10 11.70
CA ASP A 297 4.10 -11.39 12.93
C ASP A 297 4.55 -9.92 12.78
N PRO A 298 3.65 -8.94 12.95
CA PRO A 298 3.99 -7.52 12.81
C PRO A 298 5.12 -7.00 13.71
N ALA A 299 5.47 -7.69 14.79
CA ALA A 299 6.62 -7.31 15.63
C ALA A 299 7.97 -7.41 14.89
N ALA A 300 8.08 -8.30 13.91
CA ALA A 300 9.26 -8.38 13.04
C ALA A 300 9.32 -7.12 12.15
N GLY A 301 8.20 -6.76 11.51
CA GLY A 301 8.07 -5.51 10.74
C GLY A 301 8.36 -4.27 11.58
N GLN A 302 7.86 -4.19 12.82
CA GLN A 302 8.18 -3.07 13.73
C GLN A 302 9.69 -2.90 13.98
N ARG A 303 10.46 -4.00 14.02
CA ARG A 303 11.93 -3.94 14.20
C ARG A 303 12.61 -3.48 12.93
N TYR A 304 12.24 -4.06 11.79
CA TYR A 304 12.76 -3.67 10.48
C TYR A 304 12.55 -2.17 10.25
N LEU A 305 11.30 -1.71 10.40
CA LEU A 305 10.91 -0.32 10.26
C LEU A 305 11.67 0.61 11.21
N ARG A 306 11.83 0.23 12.50
CA ARG A 306 12.64 1.00 13.46
C ARG A 306 14.07 1.16 12.95
N ASP A 307 14.71 0.09 12.50
CA ASP A 307 16.14 0.08 12.19
C ASP A 307 16.44 0.87 10.91
N VAL A 308 15.64 0.69 9.85
CA VAL A 308 15.84 1.46 8.61
C VAL A 308 15.51 2.94 8.80
N PHE A 309 14.43 3.26 9.52
CA PHE A 309 14.09 4.66 9.80
C PHE A 309 15.15 5.33 10.68
N ARG A 310 15.66 4.62 11.70
CA ARG A 310 16.77 5.09 12.53
C ARG A 310 17.98 5.43 11.69
N ALA A 311 18.45 4.50 10.85
CA ALA A 311 19.61 4.72 9.99
C ALA A 311 19.45 5.97 9.13
N PHE A 312 18.26 6.21 8.57
CA PHE A 312 17.97 7.44 7.85
C PHE A 312 18.04 8.69 8.74
N THR A 313 17.39 8.66 9.90
CA THR A 313 17.33 9.82 10.80
C THR A 313 18.66 10.19 11.45
N GLU A 314 19.56 9.21 11.63
CA GLU A 314 20.91 9.40 12.13
C GLU A 314 21.89 9.83 11.02
N SER A 315 21.48 9.73 9.74
CA SER A 315 22.28 10.18 8.61
C SER A 315 22.31 11.71 8.47
N PRO A 316 23.35 12.28 7.84
CA PRO A 316 23.40 13.71 7.52
C PRO A 316 22.24 14.20 6.63
N HIS A 317 21.57 13.28 5.92
CA HIS A 317 20.52 13.61 4.96
C HIS A 317 19.16 13.88 5.62
N TRP A 318 18.96 13.53 6.89
CA TRP A 318 17.66 13.73 7.57
C TRP A 318 17.18 15.18 7.54
N ALA A 319 18.09 16.15 7.69
CA ALA A 319 17.76 17.58 7.71
C ALA A 319 17.03 18.06 6.44
N ASN A 320 17.27 17.39 5.30
CA ASN A 320 16.64 17.64 4.00
C ASN A 320 16.00 16.36 3.46
N GLY A 321 15.55 15.49 4.37
CA GLY A 321 15.10 14.14 4.08
C GLY A 321 13.58 14.00 4.13
N LEU A 322 13.07 13.07 3.34
CA LEU A 322 11.70 12.61 3.33
C LEU A 322 11.68 11.09 3.39
N PHE A 323 11.09 10.53 4.45
CA PHE A 323 10.83 9.10 4.57
C PHE A 323 9.33 8.84 4.38
N ILE A 324 8.97 7.97 3.45
CA ILE A 324 7.59 7.58 3.14
C ILE A 324 7.46 6.09 3.43
N LEU A 325 6.61 5.77 4.41
CA LEU A 325 6.16 4.41 4.71
C LEU A 325 4.75 4.25 4.14
N THR A 326 4.54 3.23 3.31
CA THR A 326 3.23 2.84 2.78
C THR A 326 3.10 1.31 2.77
N TYR A 327 1.92 0.81 2.45
CA TYR A 327 1.69 -0.60 2.15
C TYR A 327 1.19 -0.75 0.70
N ASP A 328 1.35 -1.92 0.11
CA ASP A 328 0.93 -2.22 -1.25
C ASP A 328 -0.61 -2.28 -1.39
N GLU A 329 -1.29 -3.03 -0.52
CA GLU A 329 -2.73 -3.20 -0.51
C GLU A 329 -3.24 -3.60 0.90
N TRP A 330 -4.54 -3.87 1.04
CA TRP A 330 -5.23 -3.96 2.34
C TRP A 330 -5.14 -5.33 3.01
N GLY A 331 -4.66 -6.37 2.32
CA GLY A 331 -4.44 -7.72 2.82
C GLY A 331 -5.71 -8.47 3.16
N GLY A 332 -6.85 -8.05 2.61
CA GLY A 332 -8.16 -8.61 2.93
C GLY A 332 -8.74 -8.15 4.26
N PHE A 333 -7.97 -7.41 5.07
CA PHE A 333 -8.44 -6.85 6.34
C PHE A 333 -9.46 -5.75 6.13
N PHE A 334 -10.43 -5.68 7.04
CA PHE A 334 -11.52 -4.73 6.94
C PHE A 334 -11.03 -3.28 6.85
N ASP A 335 -11.72 -2.48 6.05
CA ASP A 335 -11.65 -1.02 6.07
C ASP A 335 -13.04 -0.47 5.79
N HIS A 336 -13.44 0.55 6.54
CA HIS A 336 -14.80 1.06 6.46
C HIS A 336 -15.02 2.07 5.33
N VAL A 337 -13.95 2.61 4.74
CA VAL A 337 -14.07 3.62 3.68
C VAL A 337 -14.14 2.95 2.32
N ALA A 338 -15.21 3.23 1.60
CA ALA A 338 -15.37 2.76 0.23
C ALA A 338 -14.27 3.37 -0.67
N PRO A 339 -13.56 2.55 -1.46
CA PRO A 339 -12.47 3.05 -2.27
C PRO A 339 -12.96 3.80 -3.52
N PRO A 340 -12.30 4.91 -3.91
CA PRO A 340 -12.73 5.75 -5.01
C PRO A 340 -12.40 5.15 -6.39
N VAL A 341 -12.99 5.73 -7.44
CA VAL A 341 -12.59 5.48 -8.83
C VAL A 341 -11.74 6.64 -9.32
N LEU A 342 -10.50 6.34 -9.73
CA LEU A 342 -9.48 7.29 -10.15
C LEU A 342 -9.21 7.20 -11.67
N PRO A 343 -8.68 8.25 -12.31
CA PRO A 343 -8.28 8.21 -13.71
C PRO A 343 -7.22 7.15 -13.97
N ASP A 344 -7.39 6.36 -15.01
CA ASP A 344 -6.47 5.27 -15.35
C ASP A 344 -6.42 5.03 -16.87
N LEU A 345 -5.30 4.52 -17.37
CA LEU A 345 -5.13 4.15 -18.78
C LEU A 345 -6.13 3.07 -19.22
N LEU A 346 -6.42 2.12 -18.33
CA LEU A 346 -7.35 1.01 -18.52
C LEU A 346 -8.61 1.19 -17.64
N GLY A 347 -9.01 2.44 -17.40
CA GLY A 347 -10.28 2.76 -16.74
C GLY A 347 -11.48 2.29 -17.57
N SER A 348 -12.45 1.63 -16.92
CA SER A 348 -13.62 1.06 -17.58
C SER A 348 -14.90 1.28 -16.78
N ARG A 349 -16.05 1.30 -17.47
CA ARG A 349 -17.38 1.24 -16.82
C ARG A 349 -17.78 -0.18 -16.42
N ASP A 350 -17.17 -1.17 -17.06
CA ASP A 350 -17.26 -2.56 -16.61
C ASP A 350 -16.30 -2.73 -15.44
N ASP A 351 -16.86 -2.88 -14.23
CA ASP A 351 -16.09 -2.95 -13.00
C ASP A 351 -15.09 -4.13 -13.01
N GLN A 352 -15.39 -5.23 -13.69
CA GLN A 352 -14.50 -6.39 -13.81
C GLN A 352 -13.28 -6.14 -14.70
N GLN A 353 -13.31 -5.05 -15.48
CA GLN A 353 -12.25 -4.60 -16.38
C GLN A 353 -11.70 -3.22 -15.98
N ASN A 354 -12.15 -2.65 -14.85
CA ASN A 354 -11.84 -1.29 -14.47
C ASN A 354 -10.57 -1.21 -13.60
N PHE A 355 -9.46 -0.78 -14.18
CA PHE A 355 -8.21 -0.49 -13.45
C PHE A 355 -8.25 0.86 -12.73
N GLY A 356 -9.24 1.71 -13.04
CA GLY A 356 -9.49 2.94 -12.31
C GLY A 356 -10.07 2.72 -10.92
N GLN A 357 -10.63 1.55 -10.61
CA GLN A 357 -11.12 1.25 -9.27
C GLN A 357 -9.93 1.09 -8.31
N ALA A 358 -9.70 2.09 -7.45
CA ALA A 358 -8.70 1.99 -6.38
C ALA A 358 -9.10 0.91 -5.37
N GLY A 359 -8.11 0.41 -4.64
CA GLY A 359 -8.32 -0.52 -3.53
C GLY A 359 -8.62 0.20 -2.22
N PHE A 360 -8.88 -0.58 -1.17
CA PHE A 360 -9.11 -0.04 0.16
C PHE A 360 -7.91 0.77 0.67
N ARG A 361 -8.14 1.53 1.74
CA ARG A 361 -7.09 2.37 2.32
C ARG A 361 -6.00 1.53 2.95
N VAL A 362 -4.78 2.04 2.85
CA VAL A 362 -3.58 1.44 3.43
C VAL A 362 -2.92 2.40 4.42
N PRO A 363 -2.21 1.91 5.45
CA PRO A 363 -1.46 2.76 6.36
C PRO A 363 -0.36 3.51 5.61
N THR A 364 -0.36 4.84 5.72
CA THR A 364 0.71 5.66 5.14
C THR A 364 1.18 6.71 6.13
N VAL A 365 2.49 6.86 6.26
CA VAL A 365 3.13 7.93 7.05
C VAL A 365 4.19 8.63 6.23
N LEU A 366 4.16 9.96 6.29
CA LEU A 366 5.15 10.84 5.67
C LEU A 366 5.94 11.57 6.76
N ALA A 367 7.22 11.21 6.90
CA ALA A 367 8.12 11.66 7.96
C ALA A 367 9.27 12.50 7.40
N SER A 368 9.39 13.72 7.91
CA SER A 368 10.41 14.70 7.52
C SER A 368 10.49 15.76 8.63
N PRO A 369 11.61 16.48 8.77
CA PRO A 369 11.62 17.73 9.54
C PRO A 369 10.55 18.73 9.06
N TYR A 370 10.11 18.62 7.80
CA TYR A 370 9.10 19.48 7.21
C TYR A 370 7.66 18.95 7.33
N SER A 371 7.45 17.77 7.95
CA SER A 371 6.10 17.24 8.20
C SER A 371 5.39 18.01 9.30
N LYS A 372 4.07 18.14 9.19
CA LYS A 372 3.22 18.69 10.25
C LYS A 372 3.07 17.67 11.40
N PRO A 373 3.41 18.02 12.65
CA PRO A 373 3.39 17.03 13.73
C PRO A 373 2.00 16.53 14.11
N GLY A 374 1.77 15.21 14.03
CA GLY A 374 0.48 14.60 14.41
C GLY A 374 -0.68 15.09 13.55
N TYR A 375 -0.41 15.36 12.27
CA TYR A 375 -1.40 15.82 11.29
C TYR A 375 -1.98 14.65 10.51
N VAL A 376 -3.20 14.82 10.00
CA VAL A 376 -3.85 13.91 9.05
C VAL A 376 -4.17 14.69 7.78
N ASP A 377 -3.75 14.18 6.62
CA ASP A 377 -4.18 14.71 5.32
C ASP A 377 -5.37 13.92 4.79
N HIS A 378 -6.44 14.63 4.46
CA HIS A 378 -7.74 14.09 4.05
C HIS A 378 -7.95 14.08 2.53
N ARG A 379 -6.94 14.46 1.75
CA ARG A 379 -7.02 14.37 0.28
C ARG A 379 -6.96 12.91 -0.15
N THR A 380 -7.57 12.61 -1.29
CA THR A 380 -7.44 11.31 -1.92
C THR A 380 -6.05 11.13 -2.51
N TYR A 381 -5.35 10.10 -2.05
CA TYR A 381 -4.03 9.70 -2.53
C TYR A 381 -4.04 8.23 -2.94
N ASP A 382 -3.08 7.86 -3.77
CA ASP A 382 -2.70 6.47 -4.02
C ASP A 382 -1.18 6.34 -4.22
N HIS A 383 -0.69 5.16 -4.60
CA HIS A 383 0.76 4.96 -4.80
C HIS A 383 1.39 5.92 -5.80
N THR A 384 0.61 6.38 -6.78
CA THR A 384 1.08 7.34 -7.79
C THR A 384 1.21 8.76 -7.25
N SER A 385 0.65 9.06 -6.08
CA SER A 385 0.88 10.33 -5.38
C SER A 385 2.31 10.50 -4.87
N ILE A 386 3.04 9.39 -4.65
CA ILE A 386 4.48 9.41 -4.37
C ILE A 386 5.24 9.78 -5.65
N LEU A 387 4.85 9.20 -6.79
CA LEU A 387 5.45 9.47 -8.10
C LEU A 387 5.26 10.92 -8.49
N ARG A 388 4.06 11.42 -8.27
CA ARG A 388 3.71 12.82 -8.45
C ARG A 388 4.67 13.78 -7.73
N PHE A 389 5.08 13.44 -6.51
CA PHE A 389 6.06 14.23 -5.76
C PHE A 389 7.45 14.16 -6.40
N LEU A 390 7.91 12.97 -6.79
CA LEU A 390 9.22 12.79 -7.46
C LEU A 390 9.27 13.53 -8.79
N GLU A 391 8.20 13.48 -9.58
CA GLU A 391 8.08 14.16 -10.86
C GLU A 391 8.12 15.68 -10.72
N TRP A 392 7.40 16.23 -9.73
CA TRP A 392 7.50 17.65 -9.41
C TRP A 392 8.91 18.01 -8.94
N ARG A 393 9.45 17.23 -8.01
CA ARG A 393 10.71 17.56 -7.33
C ARG A 393 11.92 17.47 -8.25
N PHE A 394 11.95 16.51 -9.17
CA PHE A 394 13.14 16.16 -9.95
C PHE A 394 12.95 16.21 -11.47
N LEU A 395 11.72 16.14 -11.98
CA LEU A 395 11.44 16.02 -13.42
C LEU A 395 10.71 17.25 -14.01
N GLY A 396 10.47 18.29 -13.21
CA GLY A 396 9.88 19.55 -13.67
C GLY A 396 8.37 19.51 -13.87
N ALA A 397 7.66 18.52 -13.29
CA ALA A 397 6.21 18.53 -13.30
C ALA A 397 5.65 19.74 -12.53
N PRO A 398 4.43 20.23 -12.86
CA PRO A 398 3.78 21.25 -12.05
C PRO A 398 3.49 20.73 -10.63
N PRO A 399 3.40 21.62 -9.62
CA PRO A 399 3.16 21.21 -8.23
C PRO A 399 1.83 20.48 -8.05
N GLU A 400 0.80 20.90 -8.80
CA GLU A 400 -0.50 20.26 -8.84
C GLU A 400 -1.12 20.29 -10.23
N GLY A 401 -2.03 19.35 -10.49
CA GLY A 401 -2.76 19.23 -11.75
C GLY A 401 -1.97 18.78 -12.98
N SER A 402 -2.71 18.45 -14.03
CA SER A 402 -2.19 17.73 -15.19
C SER A 402 -1.22 18.52 -16.08
N GLY A 403 -1.08 19.83 -15.86
CA GLY A 403 -0.20 20.70 -16.65
C GLY A 403 -0.52 20.77 -18.14
N GLY A 404 0.24 21.58 -18.87
CA GLY A 404 0.17 21.64 -20.35
C GLY A 404 1.05 20.58 -21.03
N ASP A 405 2.20 20.27 -20.44
CA ASP A 405 3.11 19.21 -20.88
C ASP A 405 2.83 17.92 -20.08
N ALA A 406 2.94 16.77 -20.75
CA ALA A 406 2.75 15.43 -20.19
C ALA A 406 4.04 14.60 -20.20
N SER A 407 5.17 15.15 -20.66
CA SER A 407 6.44 14.44 -20.83
C SER A 407 7.01 13.89 -19.51
N TRP A 408 6.66 14.49 -18.37
CA TRP A 408 7.08 14.09 -17.04
C TRP A 408 6.30 12.88 -16.49
N SER A 409 5.04 12.69 -16.89
CA SER A 409 4.18 11.62 -16.37
C SER A 409 4.35 10.32 -17.15
N LEU A 410 4.14 9.19 -16.47
CA LEU A 410 4.11 7.83 -17.01
C LEU A 410 2.73 7.46 -17.58
N SER A 411 1.64 7.95 -16.97
CA SER A 411 0.27 7.57 -17.33
C SER A 411 -0.75 8.68 -17.00
N PRO A 412 -2.05 8.49 -17.29
CA PRO A 412 -3.09 9.36 -16.74
C PRO A 412 -3.21 9.30 -15.20
N ARG A 413 -2.73 8.23 -14.54
CA ARG A 413 -2.93 7.98 -13.11
C ARG A 413 -2.14 8.94 -12.23
N ASP A 414 -0.82 8.90 -12.36
CA ASP A 414 0.16 9.81 -11.77
C ASP A 414 -0.04 11.24 -12.25
N ARG A 415 -0.35 11.45 -13.55
CA ARG A 415 -0.58 12.80 -14.10
C ARG A 415 -1.69 13.58 -13.38
N ASN A 416 -2.71 12.88 -12.91
CA ASN A 416 -3.85 13.48 -12.22
C ASN A 416 -3.79 13.30 -10.70
N ALA A 417 -2.77 12.65 -10.16
CA ALA A 417 -2.65 12.41 -8.73
C ALA A 417 -2.43 13.70 -7.93
N ASN A 418 -3.04 13.77 -6.75
CA ASN A 418 -2.67 14.76 -5.75
C ASN A 418 -1.21 14.52 -5.35
N ASN A 419 -0.44 15.59 -5.22
CA ASN A 419 0.96 15.51 -4.85
C ASN A 419 1.08 15.30 -3.33
N ILE A 420 1.75 14.22 -2.90
CA ILE A 420 1.88 13.90 -1.46
C ILE A 420 2.67 14.98 -0.70
N GLY A 421 3.45 15.81 -1.41
CA GLY A 421 4.13 16.98 -0.85
C GLY A 421 3.20 18.04 -0.24
N ASN A 422 1.88 18.00 -0.46
CA ASN A 422 0.91 18.88 0.22
C ASN A 422 0.98 18.79 1.75
N SER A 423 1.44 17.66 2.26
CA SER A 423 1.60 17.37 3.69
C SER A 423 2.91 17.91 4.29
N LEU A 424 3.77 18.52 3.47
CA LEU A 424 5.04 19.12 3.89
C LEU A 424 4.93 20.64 3.93
N GLY A 425 5.46 21.24 5.01
CA GLY A 425 5.73 22.67 5.07
C GLY A 425 6.97 23.05 4.26
N ALA A 426 7.10 24.33 3.91
CA ALA A 426 8.28 24.84 3.21
C ALA A 426 9.34 25.46 4.13
N THR A 427 8.97 25.80 5.36
CA THR A 427 9.79 26.59 6.30
C THR A 427 9.64 26.06 7.71
N ASN A 428 10.61 26.38 8.58
CA ASN A 428 10.67 25.95 9.99
C ASN A 428 10.76 24.43 10.16
N PRO A 429 11.87 23.79 9.75
CA PRO A 429 12.06 22.37 9.99
C PRO A 429 12.02 22.09 11.50
N ASP A 430 11.28 21.05 11.88
CA ASP A 430 11.26 20.48 13.22
C ASP A 430 11.96 19.12 13.18
N PRO A 431 13.27 19.06 13.45
CA PRO A 431 14.02 17.83 13.41
C PRO A 431 13.80 16.94 14.65
N VAL A 432 12.98 17.35 15.62
CA VAL A 432 12.79 16.61 16.88
C VAL A 432 12.27 15.22 16.58
N LEU A 433 12.92 14.19 17.10
CA LEU A 433 12.48 12.80 16.97
C LEU A 433 12.00 12.29 18.33
N PHE A 434 11.12 11.30 18.30
CA PHE A 434 10.92 10.46 19.48
C PHE A 434 12.12 9.51 19.63
N ASP A 435 12.38 9.03 20.84
CA ASP A 435 13.46 8.06 21.05
C ASP A 435 13.12 6.76 20.32
N LEU A 436 13.95 6.35 19.37
CA LEU A 436 13.76 5.09 18.64
C LEU A 436 14.24 3.88 19.44
N ASN A 437 15.00 4.10 20.53
CA ASN A 437 15.47 3.04 21.43
C ASN A 437 14.44 2.66 22.50
N ASP A 438 13.51 3.56 22.82
CA ASP A 438 12.53 3.36 23.91
C ASP A 438 11.22 2.73 23.44
N LEU A 439 11.16 2.29 22.17
CA LEU A 439 9.97 1.65 21.63
C LEU A 439 9.70 0.34 22.39
N PRO A 440 8.50 0.14 22.97
CA PRO A 440 8.15 -1.08 23.69
C PRO A 440 7.84 -2.21 22.70
N LEU A 441 8.83 -2.58 21.88
CA LEU A 441 8.65 -3.59 20.85
C LEU A 441 8.51 -4.98 21.49
N ARG A 442 7.35 -5.61 21.33
CA ARG A 442 7.15 -6.99 21.78
C ARG A 442 8.09 -7.98 21.09
N ALA A 443 8.27 -9.15 21.69
CA ALA A 443 8.95 -10.26 21.03
C ALA A 443 8.11 -10.79 19.86
N VAL A 444 8.81 -11.29 18.84
CA VAL A 444 8.20 -12.00 17.71
C VAL A 444 7.63 -13.32 18.23
N THR A 445 6.36 -13.60 17.94
CA THR A 445 5.73 -14.87 18.30
C THR A 445 6.26 -16.00 17.43
N PRO A 446 6.36 -17.24 17.94
CA PRO A 446 6.74 -18.40 17.15
C PRO A 446 5.82 -18.61 15.94
N ILE A 447 6.36 -19.22 14.87
CA ILE A 447 5.59 -19.64 13.70
C ILE A 447 4.48 -20.62 14.14
N CYS A 448 3.33 -20.59 13.46
CA CYS A 448 2.13 -21.38 13.74
C CYS A 448 2.31 -22.89 13.45
N ALA A 449 3.29 -23.56 14.06
CA ALA A 449 3.56 -24.98 13.84
C ALA A 449 2.50 -25.87 14.50
N GLY A 450 1.84 -26.72 13.71
CA GLY A 450 0.95 -27.77 14.21
C GLY A 450 -0.46 -27.32 14.64
N ILE A 451 -0.88 -26.09 14.28
CA ILE A 451 -2.22 -25.57 14.58
C ILE A 451 -3.13 -25.84 13.36
N PRO A 452 -4.22 -26.62 13.50
CA PRO A 452 -5.17 -26.84 12.40
C PRO A 452 -5.83 -25.52 11.99
N GLN A 453 -6.10 -25.37 10.69
CA GLN A 453 -6.91 -24.25 10.21
C GLN A 453 -8.34 -24.36 10.76
N ALA A 454 -8.78 -23.31 11.45
CA ALA A 454 -10.16 -23.04 11.77
C ALA A 454 -10.96 -22.92 10.46
N PRO A 455 -12.15 -23.52 10.40
CA PRO A 455 -13.02 -23.39 9.25
C PRO A 455 -13.46 -21.93 9.09
N SER A 456 -13.46 -21.42 7.86
CA SER A 456 -14.04 -20.11 7.55
C SER A 456 -15.49 -20.07 8.04
N PRO A 457 -15.93 -18.99 8.75
CA PRO A 457 -17.29 -18.84 9.20
C PRO A 457 -18.28 -19.09 8.04
N GLY A 458 -19.15 -20.06 8.23
CA GLY A 458 -20.21 -20.36 7.27
C GLY A 458 -19.88 -21.24 6.08
N MET A 459 -18.65 -21.76 5.97
CA MET A 459 -18.36 -22.81 5.00
C MET A 459 -18.74 -24.17 5.62
N GLN A 460 -19.77 -24.84 5.08
CA GLN A 460 -20.01 -26.25 5.44
C GLN A 460 -18.77 -27.06 5.03
N PRO A 461 -18.25 -27.96 5.87
CA PRO A 461 -17.13 -28.82 5.48
C PRO A 461 -17.56 -29.59 4.23
N ASP A 462 -16.84 -29.38 3.13
CA ASP A 462 -17.10 -30.08 1.89
C ASP A 462 -16.90 -31.58 2.13
N ARG A 463 -18.00 -32.34 2.09
CA ARG A 463 -17.99 -33.80 2.30
C ARG A 463 -17.34 -34.55 1.13
N SER A 464 -16.80 -33.87 0.12
CA SER A 464 -16.19 -34.50 -1.05
C SER A 464 -14.66 -34.67 -0.98
N ALA A 465 -13.96 -34.03 -0.04
CA ALA A 465 -12.49 -34.14 0.05
C ALA A 465 -12.03 -35.30 0.96
N SER A 466 -12.44 -36.53 0.63
CA SER A 466 -11.82 -37.73 1.19
C SER A 466 -11.54 -38.77 0.10
N SER A 467 -10.62 -38.48 -0.81
CA SER A 467 -9.92 -39.53 -1.55
C SER A 467 -8.65 -39.03 -2.25
N SER A 468 -7.55 -39.68 -1.89
CA SER A 468 -6.31 -39.92 -2.65
C SER A 468 -5.43 -38.74 -3.07
N GLN A 469 -4.39 -38.53 -2.25
CA GLN A 469 -3.05 -38.25 -2.77
C GLN A 469 -2.61 -39.38 -3.71
N SER A 470 -2.24 -39.06 -4.94
CA SER A 470 -1.24 -39.82 -5.69
C SER A 470 -0.55 -38.92 -6.70
N SER A 471 0.76 -38.76 -6.50
CA SER A 471 1.74 -38.21 -7.43
C SER A 471 1.60 -38.81 -8.83
N SER A 472 1.64 -37.98 -9.87
CA SER A 472 2.02 -38.42 -11.21
C SER A 472 2.67 -37.27 -11.96
N ALA A 473 3.96 -37.43 -12.23
CA ALA A 473 4.75 -36.61 -13.13
C ALA A 473 4.12 -36.59 -14.54
N MET A 474 4.13 -35.44 -15.21
CA MET A 474 3.86 -35.39 -16.65
C MET A 474 4.96 -34.67 -17.41
N SER A 475 5.37 -35.38 -18.45
CA SER A 475 6.44 -35.15 -19.40
C SER A 475 6.33 -33.83 -20.14
N LEU A 476 7.51 -33.25 -20.41
CA LEU A 476 7.73 -32.26 -21.47
C LEU A 476 7.40 -32.90 -22.83
N ASP A 477 6.55 -32.24 -23.60
CA ASP A 477 6.57 -32.31 -25.06
C ASP A 477 6.02 -31.00 -25.63
N ALA A 478 6.88 -30.26 -26.33
CA ALA A 478 6.52 -29.07 -27.08
C ALA A 478 6.21 -29.44 -28.53
N PRO A 479 5.35 -28.67 -29.21
CA PRO A 479 5.56 -28.43 -30.63
C PRO A 479 5.68 -26.93 -30.94
N ARG A 480 6.65 -26.66 -31.81
CA ARG A 480 6.85 -25.42 -32.55
C ARG A 480 5.74 -25.28 -33.60
N ASP A 481 5.21 -24.07 -33.78
CA ASP A 481 5.18 -23.40 -35.08
C ASP A 481 4.78 -21.93 -34.96
N ALA A 482 5.30 -21.13 -35.90
CA ALA A 482 5.35 -19.68 -35.89
C ALA A 482 4.24 -19.01 -36.74
N SER A 483 4.18 -17.68 -36.58
CA SER A 483 3.44 -16.65 -37.35
C SER A 483 1.98 -16.42 -36.94
N ASP A 484 1.71 -15.29 -36.26
CA ASP A 484 1.11 -14.13 -36.93
C ASP A 484 1.17 -12.87 -36.04
N THR A 485 1.30 -11.72 -36.66
CA THR A 485 1.43 -10.39 -36.05
C THR A 485 0.04 -9.76 -35.79
N GLY A 486 -0.25 -9.33 -34.56
CA GLY A 486 -1.36 -8.39 -34.30
C GLY A 486 -1.97 -8.46 -32.89
N ALA A 487 -1.90 -7.32 -32.19
CA ALA A 487 -2.76 -6.91 -31.07
C ALA A 487 -2.86 -7.86 -29.85
N LEU A 488 -1.97 -7.65 -28.86
CA LEU A 488 -2.09 -8.24 -27.53
C LEU A 488 -3.16 -7.51 -26.70
N ALA A 489 -4.40 -7.97 -26.84
CA ALA A 489 -5.40 -7.90 -25.78
C ALA A 489 -5.83 -9.36 -25.50
N GLY A 490 -4.90 -10.12 -24.93
CA GLY A 490 -5.14 -11.50 -24.50
C GLY A 490 -5.65 -11.48 -23.07
N ASP A 491 -6.90 -11.88 -22.89
CA ASP A 491 -7.46 -12.27 -21.60
C ASP A 491 -6.62 -13.43 -21.04
N HIS A 492 -5.64 -13.09 -20.19
CA HIS A 492 -4.86 -14.09 -19.46
C HIS A 492 -5.79 -14.72 -18.43
N GLY A 493 -6.42 -15.83 -18.84
CA GLY A 493 -7.34 -16.62 -18.03
C GLY A 493 -6.76 -16.86 -16.63
N ALA A 494 -7.59 -16.59 -15.62
CA ALA A 494 -7.23 -16.66 -14.21
C ALA A 494 -6.66 -18.03 -13.82
N PRO A 495 -5.40 -18.12 -13.39
CA PRO A 495 -5.01 -19.13 -12.41
C PRO A 495 -5.62 -18.72 -11.07
N THR A 496 -6.28 -19.67 -10.43
CA THR A 496 -6.74 -19.64 -9.04
C THR A 496 -5.63 -19.14 -8.11
N GLU A 497 -5.95 -18.22 -7.19
CA GLU A 497 -5.01 -17.73 -6.18
C GLU A 497 -4.49 -18.88 -5.30
N PRO A 498 -3.16 -19.03 -5.23
CA PRO A 498 -2.53 -19.03 -3.92
C PRO A 498 -1.26 -18.18 -3.88
N GLY A 499 -1.12 -17.44 -2.78
CA GLY A 499 0.15 -16.86 -2.33
C GLY A 499 0.28 -15.38 -2.64
N GLY A 500 0.29 -14.55 -1.61
CA GLY A 500 0.84 -13.22 -1.74
C GLY A 500 2.34 -13.22 -2.07
N PRO A 501 2.98 -12.05 -2.05
CA PRO A 501 4.26 -11.80 -2.73
C PRO A 501 5.41 -12.65 -2.21
N GLY A 502 5.38 -13.04 -0.93
CA GLY A 502 6.34 -13.98 -0.37
C GLY A 502 6.39 -15.29 -1.15
N ALA A 503 5.24 -15.80 -1.64
CA ALA A 503 5.19 -16.99 -2.49
C ALA A 503 5.64 -16.70 -3.93
N ASP A 504 5.16 -15.60 -4.54
CA ASP A 504 5.50 -15.29 -5.93
C ASP A 504 7.01 -14.98 -6.10
N LEU A 505 7.58 -14.20 -5.17
CA LEU A 505 9.01 -13.87 -5.17
C LEU A 505 9.89 -15.10 -4.90
N LEU A 506 9.44 -16.00 -4.02
CA LEU A 506 10.07 -17.31 -3.82
C LEU A 506 10.02 -18.15 -5.10
N ASP A 507 8.87 -18.20 -5.78
CA ASP A 507 8.72 -18.93 -7.04
C ASP A 507 9.67 -18.36 -8.10
N ALA A 508 9.81 -17.03 -8.18
CA ALA A 508 10.80 -16.40 -9.07
C ALA A 508 12.24 -16.78 -8.71
N LEU A 509 12.57 -16.86 -7.41
CA LEU A 509 13.87 -17.35 -6.94
C LEU A 509 14.10 -18.81 -7.32
N GLU A 510 13.13 -19.69 -7.08
CA GLU A 510 13.20 -21.12 -7.37
C GLU A 510 13.28 -21.41 -8.87
N LEU A 511 12.60 -20.62 -9.69
CA LEU A 511 12.65 -20.67 -11.15
C LEU A 511 13.92 -20.03 -11.75
N GLY A 512 14.83 -19.54 -10.90
CA GLY A 512 16.12 -18.98 -11.32
C GLY A 512 16.00 -17.64 -12.06
N TYR A 513 14.90 -16.90 -11.88
CA TYR A 513 14.66 -15.63 -12.58
C TYR A 513 15.79 -14.62 -12.36
N PHE A 514 16.18 -14.42 -11.09
CA PHE A 514 17.21 -13.43 -10.73
C PHE A 514 18.56 -13.77 -11.38
N GLU A 515 18.93 -15.05 -11.43
CA GLU A 515 20.13 -15.51 -12.14
C GLU A 515 20.02 -15.25 -13.64
N GLN A 516 18.86 -15.53 -14.26
CA GLN A 516 18.64 -15.32 -15.70
C GLN A 516 18.80 -13.86 -16.13
N ILE A 517 18.34 -12.90 -15.31
CA ILE A 517 18.52 -11.48 -15.60
C ILE A 517 19.88 -10.93 -15.15
N GLY A 518 20.67 -11.71 -14.40
CA GLY A 518 21.98 -11.31 -13.87
C GLY A 518 21.93 -10.51 -12.56
N ALA A 519 20.82 -10.58 -11.82
CA ALA A 519 20.68 -9.96 -10.51
C ALA A 519 21.33 -10.83 -9.43
N SER A 520 22.06 -10.21 -8.50
CA SER A 520 22.59 -10.92 -7.33
C SER A 520 21.44 -11.36 -6.42
N THR A 521 21.52 -12.59 -5.93
CA THR A 521 20.68 -13.14 -4.85
C THR A 521 21.46 -13.30 -3.54
N GLU A 522 22.67 -12.73 -3.45
CA GLU A 522 23.43 -12.76 -2.20
C GLU A 522 22.66 -12.04 -1.09
N PHE A 523 22.28 -12.81 -0.07
CA PHE A 523 21.53 -12.29 1.06
C PHE A 523 22.36 -11.31 1.90
N SER A 524 21.67 -10.31 2.42
CA SER A 524 22.25 -9.41 3.40
C SER A 524 22.66 -10.14 4.69
N SER A 525 23.73 -9.66 5.33
CA SER A 525 24.12 -10.12 6.66
C SER A 525 23.05 -9.83 7.72
N MET A 526 22.19 -8.84 7.45
CA MET A 526 21.10 -8.42 8.33
C MET A 526 19.79 -9.16 8.07
N ALA A 527 19.68 -9.98 7.01
CA ALA A 527 18.42 -10.60 6.61
C ALA A 527 17.72 -11.35 7.77
N GLY A 528 18.47 -12.10 8.58
CA GLY A 528 17.94 -12.85 9.72
C GLY A 528 17.70 -12.06 11.01
N THR A 529 18.08 -10.78 11.09
CA THR A 529 18.16 -10.05 12.37
C THR A 529 16.79 -9.63 12.91
N TRP A 530 15.82 -9.33 12.05
CA TRP A 530 14.52 -8.78 12.48
C TRP A 530 13.55 -9.85 13.00
N ALA A 531 13.68 -11.09 12.55
CA ALA A 531 12.86 -12.21 13.02
C ALA A 531 13.42 -12.95 14.24
N SER A 532 14.72 -12.81 14.53
CA SER A 532 15.42 -13.66 15.51
C SER A 532 15.78 -12.98 16.83
N GLN A 533 15.57 -11.67 16.99
CA GLN A 533 15.95 -10.94 18.21
C GLN A 533 14.94 -11.17 19.35
N PRO A 534 15.25 -12.00 20.38
CA PRO A 534 14.49 -11.97 21.64
C PRO A 534 14.56 -10.56 22.21
N GLY A 535 13.44 -10.04 22.72
CA GLY A 535 13.36 -8.67 23.24
C GLY A 535 14.50 -8.35 24.20
N SER A 536 15.30 -7.35 23.84
CA SER A 536 16.32 -6.72 24.67
C SER A 536 15.70 -6.01 25.87
#